data_AF-A0AAE1FTJ3-F1
#
_entry.id   AF-A0AAE1FTJ3-F1
#
_cell.length_a   1.000
_cell.length_b   1.000
_cell.length_c   1.000
_cell.angle_alpha   90.00
_cell.angle_beta   90.00
_cell.angle_gamma   90.00
#
_symmetry.space_group_name_H-M   'P 1'
#
loop_
_entity.id
_entity.type
_entity.pdbx_description
1 polymer ?
#
loop_
_entity_poly.entity_id
_entity_poly.type
_entity_poly.pdbx_seq_one_letter_code
_entity_poly.pdbx_strand_id
1 'polypeptide(L)'
;MIGPGILSCPQLNWVCEEDWKPSLSQSLLYVGAFIAFPVLGWASDRWGRLPIIVATSVMGGAAGVASAFTDSFIAFVSLQFLVGMTFNTHYTITYILRELLKGVDLLISDISNELNHILFSWPPEVG
;
A
#
# COMPACT_ATOMS: atom_id res chain seq x y z
N MET A 1 -7.19 -17.28 25.76
CA MET A 1 -6.63 -16.04 26.34
C MET A 1 -6.06 -16.43 27.70
N ILE A 2 -4.78 -16.60 27.99
CA ILE A 2 -3.46 -16.18 27.46
C ILE A 2 -2.50 -17.33 27.87
N GLY A 3 -1.66 -17.86 26.97
CA GLY A 3 -0.75 -18.99 27.28
C GLY A 3 0.49 -19.00 26.37
N PRO A 4 1.65 -19.53 26.85
CA PRO A 4 2.98 -19.06 26.46
C PRO A 4 3.58 -19.76 25.22
N GLY A 5 3.89 -18.98 24.18
CA GLY A 5 5.24 -18.90 23.59
C GLY A 5 5.95 -20.04 22.83
N ILE A 6 5.51 -21.31 22.67
CA ILE A 6 6.53 -22.32 22.23
C ILE A 6 6.17 -23.54 21.36
N LEU A 7 5.03 -23.62 20.65
CA LEU A 7 4.78 -24.81 19.81
C LEU A 7 4.41 -24.56 18.34
N SER A 8 5.32 -23.91 17.62
CA SER A 8 5.62 -24.28 16.23
C SER A 8 6.80 -23.44 15.75
N CYS A 9 8.02 -23.96 15.90
CA CYS A 9 9.11 -23.63 14.99
C CYS A 9 9.21 -24.75 13.93
N PRO A 10 8.27 -24.84 12.97
CA PRO A 10 8.45 -25.70 11.82
C PRO A 10 9.51 -25.02 10.95
N GLN A 11 10.63 -25.72 10.74
CA GLN A 11 11.50 -25.57 9.56
C GLN A 11 12.22 -24.21 9.39
N LEU A 12 12.26 -23.33 10.41
CA LEU A 12 12.86 -21.99 10.30
C LEU A 12 13.80 -21.67 11.47
N ASN A 13 14.84 -22.49 11.66
CA ASN A 13 15.87 -22.34 12.72
C ASN A 13 16.53 -20.94 12.75
N TRP A 14 16.46 -20.16 11.67
CA TRP A 14 17.02 -18.80 11.67
C TRP A 14 16.14 -17.79 12.42
N VAL A 15 14.83 -17.98 12.54
CA VAL A 15 13.93 -17.01 13.21
C VAL A 15 13.74 -17.31 14.69
N CYS A 16 13.76 -18.60 15.08
CA CYS A 16 13.49 -19.00 16.46
C CYS A 16 14.70 -18.93 17.40
N GLU A 17 15.93 -18.91 16.89
CA GLU A 17 17.13 -18.84 17.74
C GLU A 17 17.43 -17.42 18.23
N GLU A 18 16.84 -16.40 17.59
CA GLU A 18 17.18 -15.00 17.80
C GLU A 18 15.96 -14.08 17.62
N ASP A 19 15.27 -13.78 18.72
CA ASP A 19 14.06 -12.92 18.78
C ASP A 19 14.28 -11.50 18.20
N TRP A 20 15.54 -11.07 18.05
CA TRP A 20 15.90 -9.74 17.54
C TRP A 20 15.76 -9.63 16.02
N LYS A 21 15.83 -10.73 15.27
CA LYS A 21 15.77 -10.75 13.80
C LYS A 21 14.48 -10.16 13.21
N PRO A 22 13.28 -10.55 13.67
CA PRO A 22 12.05 -9.93 13.19
C PRO A 22 11.98 -8.44 13.53
N SER A 23 12.48 -8.03 14.70
CA SER A 23 12.50 -6.62 15.10
C SER A 23 13.42 -5.78 14.19
N LEU A 24 14.61 -6.29 13.87
CA LEU A 24 15.54 -5.65 12.94
C LEU A 24 14.92 -5.45 11.54
N SER A 25 14.24 -6.49 11.03
CA SER A 25 13.57 -6.44 9.75
C SER A 25 12.51 -5.33 9.68
N GLN A 26 11.72 -5.16 10.75
CA GLN A 26 10.73 -4.10 10.84
C GLN A 26 11.39 -2.71 10.90
N SER A 27 12.45 -2.56 11.69
CA SER A 27 13.18 -1.29 11.76
C SER A 27 13.71 -0.84 10.40
N LEU A 28 14.29 -1.75 9.61
CA LEU A 28 14.84 -1.43 8.29
C LEU A 28 13.78 -1.12 7.25
N LEU A 29 12.61 -1.72 7.38
CA LEU A 29 11.40 -1.36 6.62
C LEU A 29 11.07 0.12 6.82
N TYR A 30 11.02 0.58 8.07
CA TYR A 30 10.75 1.98 8.39
C TYR A 30 11.87 2.92 7.94
N VAL A 31 13.14 2.53 8.09
CA VAL A 31 14.28 3.31 7.60
C VAL A 31 14.20 3.49 6.08
N GLY A 32 13.87 2.43 5.34
CA GLY A 32 13.63 2.51 3.90
C GLY A 32 12.48 3.45 3.55
N ALA A 33 11.37 3.39 4.29
CA ALA A 33 10.25 4.30 4.11
C ALA A 33 10.67 5.77 4.34
N PHE A 34 11.40 6.07 5.42
CA PHE A 34 11.89 7.42 5.73
C PHE A 34 12.74 8.01 4.60
N ILE A 35 13.62 7.21 4.00
CA ILE A 35 14.46 7.64 2.88
C ILE A 35 13.63 7.85 1.61
N ALA A 36 12.59 7.02 1.40
CA ALA A 36 11.73 7.13 0.23
C ALA A 36 10.84 8.38 0.23
N PHE A 37 10.51 8.97 1.39
CA PHE A 37 9.71 10.21 1.46
C PHE A 37 10.25 11.36 0.61
N PRO A 38 11.48 11.85 0.83
CA PRO A 38 12.05 12.93 0.01
C PRO A 38 12.28 12.52 -1.44
N VAL A 39 12.67 11.26 -1.68
CA VAL A 39 12.95 10.75 -3.04
C VAL A 39 11.68 10.71 -3.88
N LEU A 40 10.58 10.19 -3.34
CA LEU A 40 9.29 10.15 -4.03
C LEU A 40 8.73 11.55 -4.26
N GLY A 41 8.97 12.49 -3.34
CA GLY A 41 8.64 13.90 -3.54
C GLY A 41 9.34 14.45 -4.79
N TRP A 42 10.67 14.38 -4.82
CA TRP A 42 11.45 14.86 -5.96
C TRP A 42 11.13 14.12 -7.27
N ALA A 43 10.97 12.80 -7.23
CA ALA A 43 10.63 12.01 -8.39
C ALA A 43 9.25 12.38 -8.94
N SER A 44 8.26 12.59 -8.05
CA SER A 44 6.88 12.91 -8.45
C SER A 44 6.77 14.20 -9.25
N ASP A 45 7.67 15.15 -8.99
CA ASP A 45 7.73 16.43 -9.69
C ASP A 45 8.38 16.32 -11.08
N ARG A 46 9.18 15.26 -11.34
CA ARG A 46 9.95 15.11 -12.58
C ARG A 46 9.34 14.14 -13.60
N TRP A 47 8.73 13.05 -13.14
CA TRP A 47 8.28 11.95 -14.02
C TRP A 47 6.75 11.77 -14.10
N GLY A 48 5.99 12.56 -13.36
CA GLY A 48 4.53 12.42 -13.27
C GLY A 48 4.09 11.29 -12.34
N ARG A 49 2.88 11.38 -11.77
CA ARG A 49 2.43 10.50 -10.68
C ARG A 49 2.21 9.04 -11.08
N LEU A 50 1.62 8.77 -12.24
CA LEU A 50 1.28 7.41 -12.69
C LEU A 50 2.48 6.48 -12.95
N PRO A 51 3.51 6.85 -13.74
CA PRO A 51 4.60 5.93 -14.08
C PRO A 51 5.47 5.57 -12.86
N ILE A 52 5.67 6.51 -11.93
CA ILE A 52 6.35 6.23 -10.66
C ILE A 52 5.59 5.18 -9.85
N ILE A 53 4.27 5.29 -9.77
CA ILE A 53 3.45 4.35 -8.99
C ILE A 53 3.59 2.93 -9.55
N VAL A 54 3.55 2.78 -10.87
CA VAL A 54 3.69 1.48 -11.54
C VAL A 54 5.10 0.93 -11.37
N ALA A 55 6.13 1.73 -11.63
CA ALA A 55 7.53 1.31 -11.49
C ALA A 55 7.85 0.83 -10.07
N THR A 56 7.45 1.62 -9.07
CA THR A 56 7.67 1.26 -7.66
C THR A 56 6.87 0.01 -7.26
N SER A 57 5.64 -0.16 -7.76
CA SER A 57 4.84 -1.36 -7.47
C SER A 57 5.46 -2.63 -8.06
N VAL A 58 5.99 -2.57 -9.28
CA VAL A 58 6.71 -3.69 -9.90
C VAL A 58 7.97 -4.01 -9.11
N MET A 59 8.74 -2.98 -8.70
CA MET A 59 9.94 -3.16 -7.89
C MET A 59 9.63 -3.80 -6.53
N GLY A 60 8.60 -3.32 -5.82
CA GLY A 60 8.21 -3.90 -4.53
C GLY A 60 7.63 -5.31 -4.66
N GLY A 61 6.87 -5.60 -5.71
CA GLY A 61 6.40 -6.94 -6.01
C GLY A 61 7.55 -7.92 -6.28
N ALA A 62 8.51 -7.51 -7.11
CA ALA A 62 9.71 -8.30 -7.39
C ALA A 62 10.56 -8.51 -6.13
N ALA A 63 10.74 -7.47 -5.32
CA ALA A 63 11.50 -7.55 -4.06
C ALA A 63 10.79 -8.46 -3.03
N GLY A 64 9.46 -8.39 -2.94
CA GLY A 64 8.68 -9.26 -2.06
C GLY A 64 8.77 -10.73 -2.46
N VAL A 65 8.64 -11.03 -3.75
CA VAL A 65 8.83 -12.41 -4.27
C VAL A 65 10.26 -12.88 -4.02
N ALA A 66 11.27 -12.05 -4.32
CA ALA A 66 12.68 -12.38 -4.08
C ALA A 66 12.98 -12.63 -2.59
N SER A 67 12.25 -11.97 -1.69
CA SER A 67 12.40 -12.17 -0.24
C SER A 67 11.97 -13.56 0.21
N ALA A 68 11.01 -14.17 -0.49
CA ALA A 68 10.53 -15.52 -0.19
C ALA A 68 11.51 -16.62 -0.64
N PHE A 69 12.37 -16.34 -1.62
CA PHE A 69 13.36 -17.29 -2.15
C PHE A 69 14.77 -17.13 -1.54
N THR A 70 14.93 -16.20 -0.59
CA THR A 70 16.23 -15.89 0.01
C THR A 70 16.39 -16.57 1.36
N ASP A 71 17.41 -17.42 1.48
CA ASP A 71 17.82 -18.04 2.76
C ASP A 71 18.88 -17.23 3.52
N SER A 72 19.39 -16.15 2.92
CA SER A 72 20.47 -15.34 3.50
C SER A 72 19.93 -14.11 4.22
N PHE A 73 20.29 -13.94 5.49
CA PHE A 73 19.77 -12.86 6.35
C PHE A 73 20.04 -11.46 5.79
N ILE A 74 21.25 -11.20 5.28
CA ILE A 74 21.60 -9.88 4.71
C ILE A 74 20.76 -9.58 3.47
N ALA A 75 20.57 -10.57 2.59
CA ALA A 75 19.78 -10.40 1.38
C ALA A 75 18.30 -10.16 1.74
N PHE A 76 17.74 -10.91 2.69
CA PHE A 76 16.38 -10.70 3.18
C PHE A 76 16.17 -9.29 3.72
N VAL A 77 17.13 -8.81 4.53
CA VAL A 77 17.10 -7.48 5.11
C VAL A 77 17.22 -6.37 4.06
N SER A 78 18.05 -6.56 3.04
CA SER A 78 18.18 -5.60 1.93
C SER A 78 16.91 -5.51 1.08
N LEU A 79 16.21 -6.64 0.88
CA LEU A 79 14.94 -6.67 0.15
C LEU A 79 13.82 -6.02 0.96
N GLN A 80 13.80 -6.21 2.29
CA GLN A 80 12.89 -5.50 3.19
C GLN A 80 13.06 -3.98 3.12
N PHE A 81 14.29 -3.50 2.97
CA PHE A 81 14.54 -2.08 2.73
C PHE A 81 13.91 -1.59 1.41
N LEU A 82 14.05 -2.36 0.31
CA LEU A 82 13.41 -2.04 -0.97
C LEU A 82 11.87 -2.07 -0.88
N VAL A 83 11.31 -3.05 -0.18
CA VAL A 83 9.88 -3.16 0.10
C VAL A 83 9.41 -1.96 0.91
N GLY A 84 10.20 -1.51 1.90
CA GLY A 84 9.93 -0.30 2.67
C GLY A 84 9.89 0.98 1.83
N MET A 85 10.74 1.10 0.80
CA MET A 85 10.63 2.22 -0.14
C MET A 85 9.31 2.20 -0.94
N THR A 86 8.78 1.02 -1.21
CA THR A 86 7.51 0.86 -1.95
C THR A 86 6.28 1.14 -1.07
N PHE A 87 6.43 1.06 0.25
CA PHE A 87 5.34 1.23 1.21
C PHE A 87 4.62 2.58 1.09
N ASN A 88 5.39 3.67 0.89
CA ASN A 88 4.82 5.01 0.68
C ASN A 88 3.97 5.10 -0.59
N THR A 89 4.33 4.33 -1.62
CA THR A 89 3.57 4.28 -2.88
C THR A 89 2.18 3.68 -2.66
N HIS A 90 2.08 2.61 -1.87
CA HIS A 90 0.79 1.98 -1.55
C HIS A 90 -0.16 2.92 -0.78
N TYR A 91 0.37 3.69 0.17
CA TYR A 91 -0.43 4.71 0.85
C TYR A 91 -0.91 5.80 -0.12
N THR A 92 -0.05 6.21 -1.04
CA THR A 92 -0.40 7.21 -2.06
C THR A 92 -1.51 6.71 -2.98
N ILE A 93 -1.46 5.45 -3.44
CA ILE A 93 -2.52 4.82 -4.25
C ILE A 93 -3.85 4.83 -3.49
N THR A 94 -3.85 4.43 -2.22
CA THR A 94 -5.06 4.38 -1.39
C THR A 94 -5.65 5.77 -1.20
N TYR A 95 -4.81 6.78 -0.99
CA TYR A 95 -5.26 8.17 -0.84
C TYR A 95 -5.89 8.70 -2.14
N ILE A 96 -5.22 8.47 -3.29
CA ILE A 96 -5.74 8.89 -4.61
C ILE A 96 -7.07 8.20 -4.91
N LEU A 97 -7.17 6.88 -4.69
CA LEU A 97 -8.39 6.12 -4.93
C LEU A 97 -9.56 6.62 -4.07
N ARG A 98 -9.32 6.93 -2.79
CA ARG A 98 -10.34 7.49 -1.90
C ARG A 98 -10.84 8.84 -2.39
N GLU A 99 -9.94 9.70 -2.85
CA GLU A 99 -10.32 11.03 -3.33
C GLU A 99 -11.10 10.95 -4.65
N LEU A 100 -10.72 10.03 -5.55
CA LEU A 100 -11.46 9.75 -6.78
C LEU A 100 -12.86 9.19 -6.51
N LEU A 101 -12.99 8.23 -5.58
CA LEU A 101 -14.28 7.65 -5.18
C LEU A 101 -15.22 8.73 -4.65
N LYS A 102 -14.74 9.61 -3.75
CA LYS A 102 -15.56 10.73 -3.26
C LYS A 102 -16.03 11.65 -4.38
N GLY A 103 -15.17 11.96 -5.34
CA GLY A 103 -15.54 12.79 -6.50
C GLY A 103 -16.65 12.15 -7.33
N VAL A 104 -16.57 10.84 -7.56
CA VAL A 104 -17.60 10.06 -8.26
C VAL A 104 -18.90 10.02 -7.46
N ASP A 105 -18.84 9.76 -6.15
CA ASP A 105 -20.03 9.72 -5.28
C ASP A 105 -20.75 11.08 -5.23
N LEU A 106 -20.00 12.18 -5.18
CA LEU A 106 -20.57 13.52 -5.24
C LEU A 106 -21.27 13.79 -6.57
N LEU A 107 -20.64 13.43 -7.70
CA LEU A 107 -21.26 13.53 -9.03
C LEU A 107 -22.53 12.68 -9.15
N ILE A 108 -22.51 11.45 -8.63
CA ILE A 108 -23.70 10.59 -8.59
C ILE A 108 -24.78 11.22 -7.71
N SER A 109 -24.41 11.81 -6.57
CA SER A 109 -25.37 12.49 -5.69
C SER A 109 -25.97 13.74 -6.33
N ASP A 110 -25.19 14.47 -7.12
CA ASP A 110 -25.63 15.68 -7.83
C ASP A 110 -26.59 15.30 -8.97
N ILE A 111 -26.22 14.30 -9.78
CA ILE A 111 -27.08 13.73 -10.84
C ILE A 111 -28.35 13.13 -10.23
N SER A 112 -28.25 12.44 -9.08
CA SER A 112 -29.39 11.89 -8.36
C SER A 112 -30.32 12.99 -7.85
N ASN A 113 -29.78 14.10 -7.32
CA ASN A 113 -30.58 15.25 -6.89
C ASN A 113 -31.29 15.92 -8.06
N GLU A 114 -30.59 16.15 -9.17
CA GLU A 114 -31.19 16.68 -10.40
C GLU A 114 -32.30 15.75 -10.91
N LEU A 115 -32.05 14.45 -11.02
CA LEU A 115 -33.06 13.46 -11.42
C LEU A 115 -34.26 13.41 -10.47
N ASN A 116 -34.04 13.48 -9.15
CA ASN A 116 -35.13 13.54 -8.18
C ASN A 116 -35.98 14.80 -8.37
N HIS A 117 -35.35 15.94 -8.65
CA HIS A 117 -36.08 17.19 -8.92
C HIS A 117 -36.89 17.10 -10.22
N ILE A 118 -36.37 16.45 -11.26
CA ILE A 118 -37.09 16.23 -12.52
C ILE A 118 -38.25 15.24 -12.33
N LEU A 119 -38.03 14.14 -11.60
CA LEU A 119 -39.04 13.11 -11.32
C LEU A 119 -40.18 13.63 -10.41
N PHE A 120 -39.89 14.52 -9.45
CA PHE A 120 -40.93 15.13 -8.60
C PHE A 120 -41.56 16.40 -9.20
N SER A 121 -40.90 17.06 -10.16
CA SER A 121 -41.45 18.21 -10.89
C SER A 121 -42.30 17.82 -12.10
N TRP A 122 -42.26 16.56 -12.54
CA TRP A 122 -43.13 16.09 -13.62
C TRP A 122 -44.54 15.80 -13.07
N PRO A 123 -45.56 16.62 -13.37
CA PRO A 123 -46.93 16.21 -13.11
C PRO A 123 -47.23 14.98 -13.99
N PRO A 124 -47.97 13.97 -13.50
CA PRO A 124 -48.49 12.94 -14.38
C PRO A 124 -49.55 13.56 -15.30
N GLU A 125 -49.14 14.12 -16.44
CA GLU A 125 -50.02 14.31 -17.58
C GLU A 125 -50.24 12.95 -18.24
N VAL A 126 -51.15 12.16 -17.67
CA VAL A 126 -51.82 11.07 -18.37
C VAL A 126 -53.27 11.48 -18.55
N GLY A 127 -53.62 11.72 -19.81
CA GLY A 127 -54.95 12.17 -20.26
C GLY A 127 -55.99 11.06 -20.33
#